data_AF-A0A246JGY0-F1
#
_entry.id   AF-A0A246JGY0-F1
#
_cell.length_a   1.000
_cell.length_b   1.000
_cell.length_c   1.000
_cell.angle_alpha   90.00
_cell.angle_beta   90.00
_cell.angle_gamma   90.00
#
_symmetry.space_group_name_H-M   'P 1'
#
loop_
_entity.id
_entity.type
_entity.pdbx_description
1 polymer ?
#
loop_
_entity_poly.entity_id
_entity_poly.type
_entity_poly.pdbx_seq_one_letter_code
_entity_poly.pdbx_strand_id
1 'polypeptide(L)'
;MRSFHPVQLFEVVVLATGLLLASAAGAQVIPVHDRDLPVYDPCRDGRNSYGRAMDCGELLRRMDREEERRRFEARYRPAYDPCKDGRYSTGRPMTCGELRERIDRRAWRERREWRRGEPFGDE
;
A
#
# COMPACT_ATOMS: atom_id res chain seq x y z
N MET A 1 -12.59 67.75 -10.99
CA MET A 1 -12.08 66.88 -12.07
C MET A 1 -11.49 65.63 -11.42
N ARG A 2 -11.99 64.45 -11.79
CA ARG A 2 -11.79 63.16 -11.10
C ARG A 2 -10.45 62.55 -11.50
N SER A 3 -9.46 62.55 -10.60
CA SER A 3 -8.15 61.92 -10.77
C SER A 3 -8.07 60.57 -10.04
N PHE A 4 -8.96 59.63 -10.35
CA PHE A 4 -9.06 58.32 -9.68
C PHE A 4 -8.94 57.11 -10.62
N HIS A 5 -8.61 57.32 -11.90
CA HIS A 5 -8.62 56.24 -12.89
C HIS A 5 -7.34 55.40 -13.05
N PRO A 6 -6.10 55.91 -12.89
CA PRO A 6 -4.92 55.11 -13.22
C PRO A 6 -4.58 54.06 -12.15
N VAL A 7 -4.83 54.36 -10.88
CA VAL A 7 -4.48 53.46 -9.76
C VAL A 7 -5.41 52.24 -9.71
N GLN A 8 -6.72 52.44 -9.92
CA GLN A 8 -7.68 51.34 -9.95
C GLN A 8 -7.47 50.41 -11.16
N LEU A 9 -7.11 50.96 -12.32
CA LEU A 9 -6.79 50.14 -13.49
C LEU A 9 -5.55 49.27 -13.25
N PHE A 10 -4.55 49.80 -12.56
CA PHE A 10 -3.34 49.06 -12.25
C PHE A 10 -3.61 47.89 -11.30
N GLU A 11 -4.42 48.09 -10.26
CA GLU A 11 -4.81 47.00 -9.34
C GLU A 11 -5.60 45.89 -10.04
N VAL A 12 -6.55 46.24 -10.92
CA VAL A 12 -7.33 45.25 -11.67
C VAL A 12 -6.43 44.44 -12.61
N VAL A 13 -5.46 45.08 -13.27
CA VAL A 13 -4.51 44.39 -14.16
C VAL A 13 -3.59 43.45 -13.38
N VAL A 14 -3.10 43.88 -12.21
CA VAL A 14 -2.26 43.04 -11.34
C VAL A 14 -3.03 41.84 -10.78
N LEU A 15 -4.28 42.04 -10.35
CA LEU A 15 -5.14 40.95 -9.89
C LEU A 15 -5.48 39.97 -11.01
N ALA A 16 -5.81 40.47 -12.21
CA ALA A 16 -6.13 39.63 -13.36
C ALA A 16 -4.91 38.81 -13.82
N THR A 17 -3.72 39.42 -13.85
CA THR A 17 -2.47 38.69 -14.18
C THR A 17 -2.07 37.70 -13.10
N GLY A 18 -2.27 38.04 -11.81
CA GLY A 18 -2.07 37.11 -10.69
C GLY A 18 -3.00 35.89 -10.77
N LEU A 19 -4.28 36.10 -11.08
CA LEU A 19 -5.26 35.02 -11.27
C LEU A 19 -4.95 34.15 -12.51
N LEU A 20 -4.53 34.76 -13.62
CA LEU A 20 -4.10 34.03 -14.82
C LEU A 20 -2.85 33.18 -14.57
N LEU A 21 -1.86 33.72 -13.84
CA LEU A 21 -0.65 32.97 -13.46
C LEU A 21 -0.95 31.86 -12.45
N ALA A 22 -1.85 32.09 -11.48
CA ALA A 22 -2.30 31.06 -10.55
C ALA A 22 -3.03 29.92 -11.26
N SER A 23 -3.81 30.22 -12.31
CA SER A 23 -4.49 29.21 -13.13
C SER A 23 -3.51 28.39 -14.00
N ALA A 24 -2.37 28.95 -14.40
CA ALA A 24 -1.32 28.23 -15.12
C ALA A 24 -0.51 27.28 -14.20
N ALA A 25 -0.42 27.59 -12.90
CA ALA A 25 0.27 26.74 -11.93
C ALA A 25 -0.51 25.45 -11.58
N GLY A 26 -1.83 25.42 -11.80
CA GLY A 26 -2.68 24.23 -11.60
C GLY A 26 -2.73 23.26 -12.79
N ALA A 27 -2.13 23.63 -13.94
CA ALA A 27 -2.12 22.81 -15.16
C ALA A 27 -0.86 21.95 -15.31
N GLN A 28 -0.10 21.73 -14.23
CA GLN A 28 0.85 20.62 -14.16
C GLN A 28 0.07 19.33 -13.88
N VAL A 29 -0.79 18.98 -14.82
CA VAL A 29 -1.30 17.63 -15.02
C VAL A 29 -0.06 16.75 -15.07
N ILE A 30 0.16 15.94 -14.02
CA ILE A 30 1.17 14.90 -14.06
C ILE A 30 0.82 14.06 -15.29
N PRO A 31 1.63 14.04 -16.36
CA PRO A 31 1.44 13.05 -17.38
C PRO A 31 1.77 11.74 -16.69
N VAL A 32 0.74 10.97 -16.33
CA VAL A 32 0.86 9.54 -16.09
C VAL A 32 1.10 8.90 -17.46
N HIS A 33 2.22 9.28 -18.08
CA HIS A 33 2.76 8.60 -19.25
C HIS A 33 3.28 7.26 -18.75
N ASP A 34 2.64 6.19 -19.20
CA ASP A 34 3.26 4.92 -19.62
C ASP A 34 4.64 4.67 -19.01
N ARG A 35 4.68 4.49 -17.68
CA ARG A 35 5.84 3.88 -17.06
C ARG A 35 5.66 2.39 -17.23
N ASP A 36 6.26 1.85 -18.29
CA ASP A 36 6.74 0.48 -18.27
C ASP A 36 7.36 0.27 -16.89
N LEU A 37 6.66 -0.50 -16.03
CA LEU A 37 7.18 -0.82 -14.71
C LEU A 37 8.56 -1.41 -14.95
N PRO A 38 9.64 -0.83 -14.39
CA PRO A 38 10.97 -1.36 -14.60
C PRO A 38 10.93 -2.84 -14.23
N VAL A 39 11.32 -3.70 -15.19
CA VAL A 39 11.39 -5.15 -14.97
C VAL A 39 12.20 -5.34 -13.69
N TYR A 40 11.60 -6.02 -12.72
CA TYR A 40 12.20 -6.24 -11.41
C TYR A 40 13.58 -6.89 -11.60
N ASP A 41 14.63 -6.13 -11.31
CA ASP A 41 16.03 -6.56 -11.35
C ASP A 41 16.59 -6.52 -9.92
N PRO A 42 16.61 -7.67 -9.21
CA PRO A 42 17.13 -7.77 -7.84
C PRO A 42 18.57 -7.30 -7.68
N CYS A 43 19.35 -7.30 -8.76
CA CYS A 43 20.77 -6.98 -8.72
C CYS A 43 21.04 -5.48 -8.85
N ARG A 44 20.07 -4.70 -9.35
CA ARG A 44 20.21 -3.24 -9.56
C ARG A 44 19.26 -2.40 -8.73
N ASP A 45 18.15 -2.99 -8.26
CA ASP A 45 17.12 -2.25 -7.51
C ASP A 45 17.54 -1.84 -6.09
N GLY A 46 18.63 -2.41 -5.57
CA GLY A 46 19.17 -2.14 -4.24
C GLY A 46 18.26 -2.58 -3.09
N ARG A 47 17.14 -3.25 -3.37
CA ARG A 47 16.16 -3.67 -2.36
C ARG A 47 16.64 -4.89 -1.57
N ASN A 48 17.47 -5.71 -2.20
CA ASN A 48 17.99 -6.94 -1.63
C ASN A 48 19.46 -6.76 -1.22
N SER A 49 19.70 -6.19 -0.04
CA SER A 49 21.03 -6.06 0.56
C SER A 49 21.15 -6.87 1.84
N TYR A 50 22.24 -7.64 1.98
CA TYR A 50 22.54 -8.43 3.17
C TYR A 50 23.72 -7.88 3.98
N GLY A 51 24.04 -6.58 3.81
CA GLY A 51 25.08 -5.90 4.59
C GLY A 51 26.52 -6.28 4.24
N ARG A 52 26.77 -6.98 3.13
CA ARG A 52 28.10 -7.26 2.59
C ARG A 52 28.09 -7.14 1.06
N ALA A 53 29.24 -6.82 0.47
CA ALA A 53 29.41 -6.90 -0.97
C ALA A 53 29.29 -8.36 -1.42
N MET A 54 28.48 -8.59 -2.45
CA MET A 54 28.28 -9.88 -3.10
C MET A 54 28.09 -9.65 -4.58
N ASP A 55 28.42 -10.66 -5.40
CA ASP A 55 28.07 -10.63 -6.82
C ASP A 55 26.58 -10.95 -7.03
N CYS A 56 26.06 -10.55 -8.19
CA CYS A 56 24.65 -10.76 -8.56
C CYS A 56 24.27 -12.27 -8.58
N GLY A 57 25.19 -13.15 -8.98
CA GLY A 57 24.94 -14.60 -8.98
C GLY A 57 24.86 -15.17 -7.56
N GLU A 58 25.72 -14.72 -6.64
CA GLU A 58 25.62 -15.06 -5.22
C GLU A 58 24.30 -14.55 -4.62
N LEU A 59 23.90 -13.33 -4.95
CA LEU A 59 22.63 -12.73 -4.52
C LEU A 59 21.44 -13.59 -4.94
N LEU A 60 21.34 -13.93 -6.23
CA LEU A 60 20.25 -14.74 -6.77
C LEU A 60 20.20 -16.13 -6.13
N ARG A 61 21.34 -16.83 -6.04
CA ARG A 61 21.41 -18.15 -5.38
C ARG A 61 20.99 -18.11 -3.91
N ARG A 62 21.19 -16.97 -3.25
CA ARG A 62 20.78 -16.78 -1.86
C ARG A 62 19.29 -16.55 -1.74
N MET A 63 18.72 -15.73 -2.62
CA MET A 63 17.28 -15.50 -2.71
C MET A 63 16.53 -16.80 -2.99
N ASP A 64 17.02 -17.62 -3.93
CA ASP A 64 16.42 -18.92 -4.24
C ASP A 64 16.38 -19.84 -3.02
N ARG A 65 17.51 -19.94 -2.28
CA ARG A 65 17.59 -20.72 -1.03
C ARG A 65 16.65 -20.21 0.06
N GLU A 66 16.47 -18.90 0.15
CA GLU A 66 15.54 -18.30 1.11
C GLU A 66 14.09 -18.55 0.72
N GLU A 67 13.75 -18.45 -0.56
CA GLU A 67 12.43 -18.77 -1.05
C GLU A 67 12.10 -20.25 -0.83
N GLU A 68 13.04 -21.15 -1.13
CA GLU A 68 12.89 -22.58 -0.85
C GLU A 68 12.65 -22.84 0.64
N ARG A 69 13.44 -22.19 1.52
CA ARG A 69 13.24 -22.28 2.96
C ARG A 69 11.86 -21.78 3.38
N ARG A 70 11.41 -20.63 2.86
CA ARG A 70 10.06 -20.09 3.13
C ARG A 70 8.97 -21.05 2.67
N ARG A 71 9.13 -21.69 1.50
CA ARG A 71 8.18 -22.70 0.99
C ARG A 71 8.16 -23.94 1.87
N PHE A 72 9.33 -24.41 2.31
CA PHE A 72 9.45 -25.52 3.25
C PHE A 72 8.78 -25.18 4.59
N GLU A 73 9.10 -24.04 5.19
CA GLU A 73 8.49 -23.56 6.42
C GLU A 73 6.97 -23.39 6.26
N ALA A 74 6.49 -22.86 5.13
CA ALA A 74 5.06 -22.76 4.87
C ALA A 74 4.36 -24.12 4.78
N ARG A 75 5.01 -25.12 4.19
CA ARG A 75 4.49 -26.50 4.10
C ARG A 75 4.48 -27.20 5.46
N TYR A 76 5.52 -27.00 6.27
CA TYR A 76 5.71 -27.67 7.56
C TYR A 76 5.30 -26.82 8.76
N ARG A 77 4.74 -25.63 8.54
CA ARG A 77 4.20 -24.81 9.63
C ARG A 77 3.11 -25.63 10.29
N PRO A 78 3.25 -25.98 11.59
CA PRO A 78 2.19 -26.70 12.28
C PRO A 78 0.92 -25.89 12.13
N ALA A 79 -0.17 -26.55 11.72
CA ALA A 79 -1.47 -25.92 11.61
C ALA A 79 -1.73 -25.22 12.95
N TYR A 80 -1.91 -23.90 12.89
CA TYR A 80 -2.16 -23.09 14.07
C TYR A 80 -3.31 -23.72 14.87
N ASP A 81 -3.08 -24.03 16.15
CA ASP A 81 -4.09 -24.63 17.03
C ASP A 81 -4.58 -23.58 18.04
N PRO A 82 -5.74 -22.93 17.79
CA PRO A 82 -6.26 -21.86 18.63
C PRO A 82 -6.54 -22.30 20.07
N CYS A 83 -6.66 -23.61 20.30
CA CYS A 83 -7.01 -24.18 21.60
C CYS A 83 -5.82 -24.27 22.55
N LYS A 84 -4.58 -24.26 22.03
CA LYS A 84 -3.34 -24.39 22.85
C LYS A 84 -2.63 -23.06 23.08
N ASP A 85 -2.90 -22.07 22.22
CA ASP A 85 -2.22 -20.77 22.22
C ASP A 85 -2.78 -19.79 23.29
N GLY A 86 -3.93 -20.10 23.92
CA GLY A 86 -4.49 -19.32 25.04
C GLY A 86 -5.00 -17.91 24.69
N ARG A 87 -4.78 -17.44 23.45
CA ARG A 87 -5.13 -16.09 22.99
C ARG A 87 -6.63 -15.78 22.95
N TYR A 88 -7.47 -16.81 22.88
CA TYR A 88 -8.91 -16.66 22.70
C TYR A 88 -9.72 -16.93 23.97
N SER A 89 -9.17 -16.61 25.14
CA SER A 89 -9.93 -16.66 26.39
C SER A 89 -10.90 -15.47 26.48
N THR A 90 -12.18 -15.75 26.66
CA THR A 90 -13.22 -14.72 26.89
C THR A 90 -13.76 -14.72 28.31
N GLY A 91 -13.02 -15.34 29.25
CA GLY A 91 -13.40 -15.45 30.66
C GLY A 91 -14.50 -16.48 30.95
N ARG A 92 -15.21 -16.97 29.92
CA ARG A 92 -16.16 -18.07 30.02
C ARG A 92 -15.47 -19.39 29.65
N PRO A 93 -15.62 -20.48 30.44
CA PRO A 93 -15.14 -21.78 30.03
C PRO A 93 -15.86 -22.18 28.75
N MET A 94 -15.09 -22.51 27.72
CA MET A 94 -15.59 -23.03 26.45
C MET A 94 -14.71 -24.18 26.01
N THR A 95 -15.30 -25.12 25.29
CA THR A 95 -14.58 -26.24 24.70
C THR A 95 -13.77 -25.78 23.49
N CYS A 96 -12.73 -26.55 23.15
CA CYS A 96 -11.94 -26.30 21.94
C CYS A 96 -12.79 -26.33 20.66
N GLY A 97 -13.83 -27.18 20.61
CA GLY A 97 -14.78 -27.25 19.50
C GLY A 97 -15.57 -25.96 19.32
N GLU A 98 -16.14 -25.44 20.41
CA GLU A 98 -16.87 -24.16 20.39
C GLU A 98 -15.96 -22.99 19.99
N LEU A 99 -14.69 -23.03 20.39
CA LEU A 99 -13.71 -21.99 20.05
C LEU A 99 -13.43 -21.99 18.54
N ARG A 100 -13.20 -23.17 17.96
CA ARG A 100 -13.00 -23.33 16.52
C ARG A 100 -14.20 -22.84 15.72
N GLU A 101 -15.41 -23.26 16.11
CA GLU A 101 -16.64 -22.84 15.44
C GLU A 101 -16.83 -21.32 15.49
N ARG A 102 -16.45 -20.67 16.59
CA ARG A 102 -16.51 -19.20 16.73
C ARG A 102 -15.53 -18.52 15.79
N ILE A 103 -14.28 -19.00 15.70
CA ILE A 103 -13.26 -18.47 14.81
C ILE A 103 -13.68 -18.64 13.36
N ASP A 104 -14.17 -19.81 12.98
CA ASP A 104 -14.62 -20.11 11.62
C ASP A 104 -15.79 -19.22 11.20
N ARG A 105 -16.77 -19.00 12.10
CA ARG A 105 -17.88 -18.06 11.86
C ARG A 105 -17.41 -16.62 11.69
N ARG A 106 -16.36 -16.20 12.40
CA ARG A 106 -15.77 -14.86 12.24
C ARG A 106 -15.09 -14.73 10.87
N ALA A 107 -14.20 -15.67 10.56
CA ALA A 107 -13.47 -15.68 9.29
C ALA A 107 -14.41 -15.78 8.07
N TRP A 108 -15.53 -16.52 8.21
CA TRP A 108 -16.55 -16.58 7.16
C TRP A 108 -17.25 -15.24 6.93
N ARG A 109 -17.58 -14.50 8.00
CA ARG A 109 -18.16 -13.15 7.90
C ARG A 109 -17.21 -12.17 7.22
N GLU A 110 -15.96 -12.13 7.67
CA GLU A 110 -14.92 -11.27 7.08
C GLU A 110 -14.75 -11.58 5.58
N ARG A 111 -14.64 -12.87 5.19
CA ARG A 111 -14.56 -13.26 3.77
C ARG A 111 -15.81 -12.92 2.95
N ARG A 112 -16.97 -12.77 3.59
CA ARG A 112 -18.21 -12.38 2.91
C ARG A 112 -18.29 -10.86 2.74
N GLU A 113 -17.83 -10.10 3.72
CA GLU A 113 -17.70 -8.65 3.67
C GLU A 113 -16.70 -8.24 2.59
N TRP A 114 -15.52 -8.85 2.56
CA TRP A 114 -14.52 -8.65 1.49
C TRP A 114 -15.01 -9.02 0.10
N ARG A 115 -15.95 -9.96 -0.03
CA ARG A 115 -16.58 -10.30 -1.32
C ARG A 115 -17.72 -9.36 -1.71
N ARG A 116 -18.20 -8.54 -0.77
CA ARG A 116 -19.34 -7.65 -0.95
C ARG A 116 -18.93 -6.19 -1.15
N GLY A 117 -17.78 -5.75 -0.63
CA GLY A 117 -17.10 -4.53 -1.08
C GLY A 117 -15.91 -4.94 -1.93
N GLU A 118 -15.91 -4.69 -3.24
CA GLU A 118 -15.56 -3.38 -3.84
C GLU A 118 -16.27 -3.18 -5.19
N PRO A 119 -16.57 -1.92 -5.62
CA PRO A 119 -15.67 -0.77 -5.50
C PRO A 119 -16.27 0.41 -4.70
N PHE A 120 -15.47 1.00 -3.81
CA PHE A 120 -15.50 2.46 -3.70
C PHE A 120 -14.67 2.99 -4.87
N GLY A 121 -15.37 3.27 -5.98
CA GLY A 121 -14.90 4.29 -6.88
C GLY A 121 -15.11 5.61 -6.16
N ASP A 122 -14.03 6.18 -5.67
CA ASP A 122 -14.03 7.61 -5.35
C ASP A 122 -13.72 8.36 -6.64
N GLU A 123 -14.64 9.28 -6.94
CA GLU A 123 -14.79 10.13 -8.12
C GLU A 123 -13.54 10.95 -8.53
#